data_AF-A0A2S9G6Q2-F1
#
_entry.id   AF-A0A2S9G6Q2-F1
#
_cell.length_a   1.000
_cell.length_b   1.000
_cell.length_c   1.000
_cell.angle_alpha   90.00
_cell.angle_beta   90.00
_cell.angle_gamma   90.00
#
_symmetry.space_group_name_H-M   'P 1'
#
loop_
_entity.id
_entity.type
_entity.pdbx_description
1 polymer ?
#
loop_
_entity_poly.entity_id
_entity_poly.type
_entity_poly.pdbx_seq_one_letter_code
_entity_poly.pdbx_strand_id
1 'polypeptide(L)'
;VLLIGAFLLVFLTGDKKPDPKLGIDLQGGTRVTLTARTPDGSEPSRDSLIQAQEIISSRVDGLGVSGSEVIIDGQNLVITVPGD
;
A
#
# COMPACT_ATOMS: atom_id res chain seq x y z
N VAL A 1 -23.33 -11.37 -29.42
CA VAL A 1 -24.48 -10.48 -29.12
C VAL A 1 -24.70 -10.31 -27.62
N LEU A 2 -24.88 -11.40 -26.86
CA LEU A 2 -25.17 -11.33 -25.42
C LEU A 2 -24.04 -10.67 -24.60
N LEU A 3 -22.78 -11.00 -24.91
CA LEU A 3 -21.58 -10.35 -24.33
C LEU A 3 -21.52 -8.84 -24.61
N ILE A 4 -21.90 -8.43 -25.83
CA ILE A 4 -21.91 -7.02 -26.25
C ILE A 4 -23.01 -6.26 -25.50
N GLY A 5 -24.20 -6.86 -25.36
CA GLY A 5 -25.29 -6.29 -24.58
C GLY A 5 -24.94 -6.16 -23.10
N ALA A 6 -24.33 -7.19 -22.51
CA ALA A 6 -23.87 -7.15 -21.12
C ALA A 6 -22.79 -6.08 -20.90
N PHE A 7 -21.86 -5.91 -21.84
CA PHE A 7 -20.84 -4.86 -21.77
C PHE A 7 -21.42 -3.45 -21.92
N LEU A 8 -22.37 -3.25 -22.83
CA LEU A 8 -23.07 -1.97 -22.99
C LEU A 8 -23.85 -1.55 -21.74
N LEU A 9 -24.41 -2.52 -21.00
CA LEU A 9 -25.12 -2.23 -19.76
C LEU A 9 -24.23 -1.58 -18.69
N VAL A 10 -22.92 -1.88 -18.65
CA VAL A 10 -21.95 -1.25 -17.73
C VAL A 10 -21.88 0.29 -17.90
N PHE A 11 -22.09 0.79 -19.12
CA PHE A 11 -22.07 2.22 -19.43
C PHE A 11 -23.43 2.90 -19.32
N LEU A 12 -24.51 2.11 -19.30
CA LEU A 12 -25.89 2.60 -19.28
C LEU A 12 -26.53 2.52 -17.87
N THR A 13 -25.87 1.83 -16.92
CA THR A 13 -26.32 1.66 -15.54
C THR A 13 -25.21 2.01 -14.54
N GLY A 14 -25.57 2.47 -13.33
CA GLY A 14 -24.62 2.96 -12.32
C GLY A 14 -24.03 4.34 -12.65
N ASP A 15 -22.80 4.59 -12.19
CA ASP A 15 -22.04 5.84 -12.29
C ASP A 15 -21.61 6.18 -13.73
N LYS A 16 -21.84 5.23 -14.67
CA LYS A 16 -21.48 5.28 -16.10
C LYS A 16 -19.99 5.45 -16.37
N LYS A 17 -19.15 5.27 -15.35
CA LYS A 17 -17.70 5.32 -15.44
C LYS A 17 -17.13 3.89 -15.37
N PRO A 18 -16.45 3.41 -16.41
CA PRO A 18 -15.68 2.17 -16.32
C PRO A 18 -14.34 2.48 -15.63
N ASP A 19 -14.37 2.89 -14.36
CA ASP A 19 -13.16 3.12 -13.57
C ASP A 19 -12.88 1.86 -12.73
N PRO A 20 -12.17 0.85 -13.27
CA PRO A 20 -11.79 -0.30 -12.46
C PRO A 20 -10.85 0.17 -11.36
N LYS A 21 -11.05 -0.33 -10.14
CA LYS A 21 -10.04 -0.17 -9.08
C LYS A 21 -8.77 -0.89 -9.53
N LEU A 22 -7.70 -0.15 -9.75
CA LEU A 22 -6.43 -0.71 -10.16
C LEU A 22 -5.70 -1.25 -8.93
N GLY A 23 -5.00 -2.37 -9.06
CA GLY A 23 -4.06 -2.83 -8.03
C GLY A 23 -2.78 -2.01 -8.07
N ILE A 24 -1.95 -2.08 -7.03
CA ILE A 24 -0.72 -1.29 -6.88
C ILE A 24 0.24 -1.41 -8.08
N ASP A 25 0.27 -2.57 -8.75
CA ASP A 25 1.13 -2.84 -9.92
C ASP A 25 0.65 -2.11 -11.19
N LEU A 26 -0.64 -1.78 -11.25
CA LEU A 26 -1.27 -1.06 -12.37
C LEU A 26 -1.55 0.42 -12.06
N GLN A 27 -1.69 0.77 -10.78
CA GLN A 27 -1.99 2.12 -10.28
C GLN A 27 -0.71 2.95 -10.01
N GLY A 28 0.45 2.28 -9.92
CA GLY A 28 1.69 2.92 -9.49
C GLY A 28 1.68 3.20 -7.98
N GLY A 29 2.74 3.82 -7.48
CA GLY A 29 2.87 4.13 -6.05
C GLY A 29 4.28 4.48 -5.63
N THR A 30 4.43 4.80 -4.34
CA THR A 30 5.75 5.09 -3.74
C THR A 30 6.19 3.92 -2.87
N ARG A 31 7.44 3.49 -3.06
CA ARG A 31 8.11 2.53 -2.19
C ARG A 31 9.25 3.21 -1.45
N VAL A 32 9.26 3.08 -0.12
CA VAL A 32 10.30 3.63 0.75
C VAL A 32 10.90 2.50 1.58
N THR A 33 12.23 2.44 1.62
CA THR A 33 12.97 1.53 2.50
C THR A 33 13.61 2.36 3.60
N LEU A 34 13.26 2.06 4.85
CA LEU A 34 13.85 2.67 6.03
C LEU A 34 14.81 1.67 6.68
N THR A 35 16.06 2.07 6.86
CA THR A 35 17.05 1.27 7.59
C THR A 35 17.06 1.68 9.05
N ALA A 36 16.81 0.73 9.94
CA ALA A 36 16.84 1.00 11.37
C ALA A 36 18.27 1.25 11.85
N ARG A 37 18.42 2.24 12.75
CA ARG A 37 19.71 2.65 13.32
C ARG A 37 19.57 2.67 14.83
N THR A 38 20.35 1.84 15.50
CA THR A 38 20.48 1.84 16.95
C THR A 38 21.48 2.93 17.38
N PRO A 39 21.37 3.48 18.60
CA PRO A 39 22.29 4.50 19.09
C PRO A 39 23.75 4.05 19.18
N ASP A 40 23.96 2.75 19.42
CA ASP A 40 25.28 2.12 19.55
C ASP A 40 25.79 1.51 18.23
N GLY A 41 25.00 1.56 17.16
CA GLY A 41 25.34 1.00 15.85
C GLY A 41 25.21 -0.52 15.76
N SER A 42 24.70 -1.18 16.81
CA SER A 42 24.39 -2.60 16.81
C SER A 42 23.18 -2.93 15.92
N GLU A 43 22.97 -4.21 15.64
CA GLU A 43 21.78 -4.64 14.90
C GLU A 43 20.50 -4.36 15.72
N PRO A 44 19.45 -3.80 15.10
CA PRO A 44 18.18 -3.57 15.77
C PRO A 44 17.53 -4.90 16.18
N SER A 45 16.93 -4.93 17.37
CA SER A 45 16.21 -6.12 17.83
C SER A 45 14.92 -6.33 17.03
N ARG A 46 14.47 -7.59 16.95
CA ARG A 46 13.22 -7.92 16.25
C ARG A 46 12.01 -7.22 16.87
N ASP A 47 11.96 -7.14 18.19
CA ASP A 47 10.86 -6.48 18.91
C ASP A 47 10.81 -4.98 18.60
N SER A 48 11.96 -4.31 18.50
CA SER A 48 12.02 -2.91 18.09
C SER A 48 11.56 -2.70 16.65
N LEU A 49 11.87 -3.63 15.74
CA LEU A 49 11.37 -3.58 14.35
C LEU A 49 9.86 -3.79 14.28
N ILE A 50 9.31 -4.70 15.08
CA ILE A 50 7.85 -4.92 15.19
C ILE A 50 7.17 -3.67 15.75
N GLN A 51 7.70 -3.09 16.81
CA GLN A 51 7.17 -1.84 17.36
C GLN A 51 7.23 -0.69 16.34
N ALA A 52 8.33 -0.58 15.60
CA ALA A 52 8.46 0.42 14.55
C ALA A 52 7.43 0.19 13.42
N GLN A 53 7.19 -1.08 13.04
CA GLN A 53 6.17 -1.44 12.05
C GLN A 53 4.78 -0.99 12.50
N GLU A 54 4.39 -1.28 13.74
CA GLU A 54 3.09 -0.85 14.29
C GLU A 54 2.93 0.67 14.29
N ILE A 55 3.96 1.40 14.75
CA ILE A 55 3.94 2.87 14.79
C ILE A 55 3.82 3.44 13.37
N ILE A 56 4.59 2.90 12.41
CA ILE A 56 4.58 3.40 11.04
C ILE A 56 3.25 3.06 10.36
N SER A 57 2.72 1.85 10.54
CA SER A 57 1.40 1.47 10.04
C SER A 57 0.34 2.45 10.53
N SER A 58 0.29 2.69 11.85
CA SER A 58 -0.67 3.62 12.46
C SER A 58 -0.54 5.04 11.92
N ARG A 59 0.69 5.51 11.63
CA ARG A 59 0.93 6.83 11.05
C ARG A 59 0.45 6.91 9.61
N VAL A 60 0.74 5.90 8.79
CA VAL A 60 0.31 5.89 7.39
C VAL A 60 -1.22 5.81 7.29
N ASP A 61 -1.85 5.01 8.15
CA ASP A 61 -3.32 4.98 8.30
C ASP A 61 -3.87 6.36 8.71
N GLY A 62 -3.20 7.03 9.66
CA GLY A 62 -3.54 8.38 10.10
C GLY A 62 -3.38 9.47 9.03
N LEU A 63 -2.58 9.23 7.98
CA LEU A 63 -2.46 10.11 6.82
C LEU A 63 -3.59 9.90 5.80
N GLY A 64 -4.50 8.95 6.03
CA GLY A 64 -5.63 8.65 5.15
C GLY A 64 -5.27 7.82 3.92
N VAL A 65 -4.06 7.25 3.90
CA VAL A 65 -3.56 6.45 2.77
C VAL A 65 -4.08 5.02 2.89
N SER A 66 -5.13 4.72 2.14
CA SER A 66 -5.73 3.39 2.10
C SER A 66 -4.88 2.42 1.27
N GLY A 67 -4.77 1.16 1.71
CA GLY A 67 -4.05 0.11 0.97
C GLY A 67 -2.53 0.20 1.06
N SER A 68 -2.01 0.94 2.03
CA SER A 68 -0.59 0.94 2.35
C SER A 68 -0.16 -0.34 3.06
N GLU A 69 1.10 -0.73 2.88
CA GLU A 69 1.68 -1.94 3.49
C GLU A 69 3.04 -1.62 4.10
N VAL A 70 3.29 -2.13 5.31
CA VAL A 70 4.57 -1.99 6.02
C VAL A 70 5.10 -3.38 6.36
N ILE A 71 6.24 -3.75 5.79
CA ILE A 71 6.87 -5.07 5.96
C ILE A 71 8.26 -4.92 6.57
N ILE A 72 8.63 -5.83 7.46
CA ILE A 72 10.01 -5.94 7.96
C ILE A 72 10.82 -6.82 7.02
N ASP A 73 11.89 -6.26 6.44
CA ASP A 73 12.84 -6.94 5.55
C ASP A 73 14.25 -6.89 6.15
N GLY A 74 14.67 -8.00 6.77
CA GLY A 74 15.92 -8.06 7.55
C GLY A 74 15.91 -7.04 8.68
N GLN A 75 16.72 -5.98 8.53
CA GLN A 75 16.87 -4.84 9.45
C GLN A 75 16.15 -3.57 8.96
N ASN A 76 15.48 -3.66 7.82
CA ASN A 76 14.78 -2.56 7.20
C ASN A 76 13.27 -2.69 7.40
N LEU A 77 12.57 -1.56 7.27
CA LEU A 77 11.14 -1.51 7.03
C LEU A 77 10.89 -1.05 5.61
N VAL A 78 10.14 -1.84 4.84
CA VAL A 78 9.71 -1.52 3.49
C VAL A 78 8.26 -1.07 3.56
N ILE A 79 8.02 0.16 3.14
CA ILE A 79 6.71 0.79 3.12
C ILE A 79 6.29 0.95 1.66
N THR A 80 5.11 0.46 1.32
CA THR A 80 4.52 0.62 0.00
C THR A 80 3.22 1.39 0.12
N VAL A 81 3.08 2.46 -0.65
CA VAL A 81 1.90 3.31 -0.71
C VAL A 81 1.36 3.30 -2.14
N PRO A 82 0.08 2.95 -2.36
CA PRO A 82 -0.56 3.07 -3.66
C PRO A 82 -0.55 4.53 -4.15
N GLY A 83 -0.38 4.72 -5.46
CA GLY A 83 -0.60 6.01 -6.12
C GLY A 83 -2.09 6.21 -6.42
N ASP A 84 -2.50 7.48 -6.52
CA ASP A 84 -3.85 7.89 -6.95
C ASP A 84 -4.02 7.81 -8.48
#